data_AF-A0A7X6D8B5-F1
#
_entry.id   AF-A0A7X6D8B5-F1
#
_cell.length_a   1.000
_cell.length_b   1.000
_cell.length_c   1.000
_cell.angle_alpha   90.00
_cell.angle_beta   90.00
_cell.angle_gamma   90.00
#
_symmetry.space_group_name_H-M   'P 1'
#
loop_
_entity.id
_entity.type
_entity.pdbx_description
1 polymer ?
#
loop_
_entity_poly.entity_id
_entity_poly.type
_entity_poly.pdbx_seq_one_letter_code
_entity_poly.pdbx_strand_id
1 'polypeptide(L)' 'VKELGLIQSMSRRGNCWDNAPQESFYGHMKDELNLDACVTYDDVVTEVDDYMDYYNHYRGQWTLNRMTPQNYYESLCT' A
#
# COMPACT_ATOMS: atom_id res chain seq x y z
N VAL A 1 -19.09 -0.98 -9.77
CA VAL A 1 -18.41 0.35 -9.87
C VAL A 1 -19.38 1.44 -10.32
N LYS A 2 -19.90 1.43 -11.55
CA LYS A 2 -20.90 2.42 -12.01
C LYS A 2 -22.18 2.44 -11.16
N GLU A 3 -22.67 1.28 -10.74
CA GLU A 3 -23.85 1.16 -9.87
C GLU A 3 -23.61 1.64 -8.43
N LEU A 4 -22.34 1.74 -8.01
CA LEU A 4 -21.95 2.26 -6.69
C LEU A 4 -21.75 3.78 -6.71
N GLY A 5 -22.02 4.46 -7.83
CA GLY A 5 -21.78 5.90 -7.98
C GLY A 5 -20.29 6.30 -8.04
N LEU A 6 -19.37 5.32 -8.10
CA LEU A 6 -17.93 5.58 -8.18
C LEU A 6 -17.52 5.89 -9.61
N ILE A 7 -16.86 7.02 -9.80
CA ILE A 7 -16.32 7.44 -11.10
C ILE A 7 -14.93 6.83 -11.26
N GLN A 8 -14.73 6.06 -12.34
CA GLN A 8 -13.41 5.55 -12.69
C GLN A 8 -12.53 6.71 -13.17
N SER A 9 -11.43 6.97 -12.46
CA SER A 9 -10.39 7.89 -12.93
C SER A 9 -9.45 7.16 -13.87
N MET A 10 -9.36 7.62 -15.11
CA MET A 10 -8.33 7.20 -16.07
C MET A 10 -7.48 8.43 -16.37
N SER A 11 -6.30 8.52 -15.77
CA SER A 11 -5.38 9.63 -16.03
C SER A 11 -4.93 9.63 -17.49
N ARG A 12 -4.56 10.80 -18.02
CA ARG A 12 -3.97 10.88 -19.37
C ARG A 12 -2.64 10.15 -19.40
N ARG A 13 -2.35 9.48 -20.52
CA ARG A 13 -1.05 8.82 -20.74
C ARG A 13 0.09 9.80 -20.48
N GLY A 14 1.04 9.40 -19.62
CA GLY A 14 2.16 10.24 -19.18
C GLY A 14 1.92 10.99 -17.86
N ASN A 15 0.74 10.87 -17.25
CA ASN A 15 0.46 11.38 -15.91
C ASN A 15 0.38 10.22 -14.90
N CYS A 16 1.50 9.97 -14.20
CA CYS A 16 1.67 8.84 -13.28
C CYS A 16 1.51 9.20 -11.81
N TRP A 17 1.07 10.42 -11.45
CA TRP A 17 1.02 10.85 -10.05
C TRP A 17 0.20 9.92 -9.15
N ASP A 18 -0.88 9.35 -9.67
CA ASP A 18 -1.71 8.38 -8.92
C ASP A 18 -1.07 6.99 -8.87
N ASN A 19 -0.34 6.61 -9.92
CA ASN A 19 0.21 5.27 -10.10
C ASN A 19 1.58 5.10 -9.41
N ALA A 20 2.43 6.12 -9.40
CA ALA A 20 3.78 6.04 -8.85
C ALA A 20 3.81 5.65 -7.35
N PRO A 21 2.94 6.19 -6.48
CA PRO A 21 2.86 5.74 -5.09
C PRO A 21 2.42 4.26 -4.97
N GLN A 22 1.47 3.82 -5.80
CA GLN A 22 1.00 2.43 -5.81
C GLN A 22 2.11 1.48 -6.29
N GLU A 23 2.83 1.84 -7.35
CA GLU A 23 3.98 1.06 -7.84
C GLU A 23 5.08 0.95 -6.80
N SER A 24 5.39 2.04 -6.08
CA SER A 24 6.36 2.01 -4.99
C SER A 24 5.92 1.08 -3.86
N PHE A 25 4.64 1.13 -3.45
CA PHE A 25 4.07 0.21 -2.47
C PHE A 25 4.23 -1.25 -2.92
N TYR A 26 3.76 -1.59 -4.13
CA TYR A 26 3.82 -2.97 -4.61
C TYR A 26 5.24 -3.46 -4.88
N GLY A 27 6.17 -2.56 -5.21
CA GLY A 27 7.60 -2.89 -5.32
C GLY A 27 8.14 -3.37 -3.98
N HIS A 28 7.96 -2.56 -2.93
CA HIS A 28 8.39 -2.93 -1.57
C HIS A 28 7.72 -4.20 -1.06
N MET A 29 6.40 -4.33 -1.26
CA MET A 29 5.65 -5.51 -0.86
C MET A 29 6.24 -6.79 -1.44
N LYS A 30 6.57 -6.80 -2.74
CA LYS A 30 7.13 -7.99 -3.38
C LYS A 30 8.56 -8.31 -2.93
N ASP A 31 9.34 -7.30 -2.56
CA ASP A 31 10.70 -7.49 -2.05
C ASP A 31 10.73 -7.96 -0.58
N GLU A 32 9.70 -7.59 0.19
CA GLU A 32 9.66 -7.78 1.65
C GLU A 32 8.81 -8.99 2.08
N LEU A 33 7.82 -9.43 1.29
CA LEU A 33 7.02 -10.63 1.58
C LEU A 33 7.81 -11.92 1.38
N ASN A 34 7.67 -12.88 2.29
CA ASN A 34 8.27 -14.21 2.18
C ASN A 34 7.26 -15.26 1.68
N LEU A 35 6.80 -15.09 0.44
CA LEU A 35 5.81 -15.99 -0.16
C LEU A 35 6.34 -17.41 -0.41
N ASP A 36 7.66 -17.58 -0.54
CA ASP A 36 8.28 -18.90 -0.76
C ASP A 36 8.11 -19.85 0.44
N ALA A 37 7.87 -19.30 1.64
CA ALA A 37 7.61 -20.08 2.85
C ALA A 37 6.13 -20.47 3.02
N CYS A 38 5.21 -19.90 2.22
CA CYS A 38 3.79 -20.16 2.32
C CYS A 38 3.44 -21.50 1.65
N VAL A 39 2.74 -22.38 2.37
CA VAL A 39 2.33 -23.71 1.86
C VAL A 39 0.86 -23.72 1.50
N THR A 40 0.04 -22.97 2.24
CA THR A 40 -1.40 -22.89 2.09
C THR A 40 -1.85 -21.50 1.64
N TYR A 41 -3.09 -21.41 1.18
CA TYR A 41 -3.71 -20.12 0.89
C TYR A 41 -3.79 -19.24 2.14
N ASP A 42 -4.09 -19.83 3.30
CA ASP A 42 -4.20 -19.09 4.56
C ASP A 42 -2.85 -18.51 5.02
N ASP A 43 -1.73 -19.20 4.71
CA ASP A 43 -0.39 -18.66 4.96
C ASP A 43 -0.15 -17.38 4.14
N VAL A 44 -0.55 -17.37 2.86
CA VAL A 44 -0.43 -16.19 2.00
C VAL A 44 -1.30 -15.05 2.51
N VAL A 45 -2.53 -15.33 2.93
CA VAL A 45 -3.42 -14.32 3.51
C VAL A 45 -2.78 -13.72 4.76
N THR A 46 -2.26 -14.56 5.66
CA THR A 46 -1.61 -14.12 6.89
C THR A 46 -0.38 -13.26 6.60
N GLU A 47 0.49 -13.70 5.70
CA GLU A 47 1.70 -12.97 5.32
C GLU A 47 1.37 -11.59 4.72
N VAL A 48 0.31 -11.50 3.90
CA VAL A 48 -0.17 -10.23 3.33
C VAL A 48 -0.77 -9.33 4.41
N ASP A 49 -1.59 -9.87 5.32
CA ASP A 49 -2.20 -9.10 6.41
C ASP A 49 -1.14 -8.54 7.37
N ASP A 50 -0.15 -9.37 7.74
CA ASP A 50 0.99 -8.97 8.57
C ASP A 50 1.82 -7.87 7.88
N TYR A 51 2.03 -8.00 6.57
CA TYR A 51 2.70 -6.95 5.80
C TYR A 51 1.92 -5.64 5.78
N MET A 52 0.60 -5.71 5.61
CA MET A 52 -0.26 -4.51 5.61
C MET A 52 -0.24 -3.80 6.97
N ASP A 53 -0.20 -4.56 8.06
CA ASP A 53 -0.05 -4.00 9.40
C ASP A 53 1.33 -3.35 9.58
N TYR A 54 2.40 -4.08 9.23
CA TYR A 54 3.77 -3.57 9.23
C TYR A 54 3.91 -2.25 8.44
N TYR A 55 3.44 -2.23 7.19
CA TYR A 55 3.57 -1.10 6.30
C TYR A 55 2.86 0.15 6.84
N ASN A 56 1.64 0.00 7.38
CA ASN A 56 0.83 1.13 7.82
C ASN A 56 1.20 1.66 9.21
N HIS A 57 1.63 0.77 10.12
CA HIS A 57 1.80 1.10 11.54
C HIS A 57 3.26 1.17 11.98
N TYR A 58 4.19 0.53 11.26
CA TYR A 58 5.58 0.36 11.73
C TYR A 58 6.63 0.85 10.72
N ARG A 59 6.31 0.90 9.42
CA ARG A 59 7.25 1.31 8.37
C ARG A 59 7.28 2.83 8.17
N GLY A 60 8.23 3.49 8.83
CA GLY A 60 8.48 4.92 8.62
C GLY A 60 9.00 5.23 7.21
N GLN A 61 8.43 6.23 6.54
CA GLN A 61 8.82 6.61 5.17
C GLN A 61 9.53 7.95 5.12
N TRP A 62 10.67 8.00 4.45
CA TRP A 62 11.46 9.24 4.32
C TRP A 62 10.70 10.40 3.69
N THR A 63 9.86 10.09 2.70
CA THR A 63 8.97 11.05 2.02
C THR A 63 7.87 11.60 2.94
N LEU A 64 7.56 10.91 4.03
CA LEU A 64 6.55 11.27 5.03
C LEU A 64 7.19 11.79 6.33
N ASN A 65 8.36 12.44 6.27
CA ASN A 65 9.10 12.90 7.45
C ASN A 65 9.41 11.76 8.45
N ARG A 66 9.65 10.55 7.94
CA ARG A 66 9.82 9.30 8.71
C ARG A 66 8.61 8.87 9.53
N MET A 67 7.44 9.45 9.28
CA MET A 67 6.18 8.93 9.82
C MET A 67 5.77 7.67 9.08
N THR A 68 4.97 6.86 9.77
CA THR A 68 4.23 5.76 9.14
C THR A 68 3.05 6.33 8.35
N PRO A 69 2.51 5.59 7.37
CA PRO A 69 1.33 6.04 6.62
C PRO A 69 0.17 6.47 7.52
N GLN A 70 -0.11 5.72 8.59
CA GLN A 70 -1.17 6.08 9.53
C GLN A 70 -0.87 7.37 10.29
N ASN A 71 0.33 7.49 10.89
CA ASN A 71 0.68 8.70 11.65
C ASN A 71 0.65 9.95 10.75
N TYR A 72 1.09 9.81 9.50
CA TYR A 72 1.00 10.88 8.52
C TYR A 72 -0.46 11.25 8.23
N TYR A 73 -1.33 10.26 8.02
CA TYR A 73 -2.76 10.49 7.81
C TYR A 73 -3.43 11.21 9.00
N GLU A 74 -3.17 10.76 10.22
CA GLU A 74 -3.68 11.39 11.44
C GLU A 74 -3.22 12.84 11.59
N SER A 75 -1.98 13.15 11.19
CA SER A 75 -1.44 14.51 11.19
C SER A 75 -2.12 15.45 10.18
N LEU A 76 -2.74 14.92 9.12
CA LEU A 76 -3.49 15.70 8.13
C LEU A 76 -4.93 15.96 8.55
N CYS A 77 -5.49 15.12 9.43
CA CYS A 77 -6.85 15.24 9.91
C CYS A 77 -7.00 16.16 11.14
N THR A 78 -5.89 16.65 11.68
CA THR A 78 -5.82 17.56 12.83
C THR A 78 -5.61 18.99 12.38
#